data_AF-A0A3D2SP18-F1
#
_entry.id   AF-A0A3D2SP18-F1
#
_cell.length_a   1.000
_cell.length_b   1.000
_cell.length_c   1.000
_cell.angle_alpha   90.00
_cell.angle_beta   90.00
_cell.angle_gamma   90.00
#
_symmetry.space_group_name_H-M   'P 1'
#
loop_
_entity.id
_entity.type
_entity.pdbx_description
1 polymer ?
#
loop_
_entity_poly.entity_id
_entity_poly.type
_entity_poly.pdbx_seq_one_letter_code
_entity_poly.pdbx_strand_id
1 'polypeptide(L)'
;MSKPVIDIAIGLLLHRGKVLVGWRQAKQHQGNKYEFPGGKVESGESPEEACRREIYEEVGIGLSQWYVFDRIQHEYDDIVVNLHLFYAYVPDDLMQLIHQPWTWYAREQLTRLNFPKANDSIIQRLVWPHYIKISHQLSDFRPEANSLFYWRIEPDQFLAEDLHRYSSEDLQKLIINIEHFQKM
;
A
#
# COMPACT_ATOMS: atom_id res chain seq x y z
N MET A 1 7.06 31.46 2.53
CA MET A 1 8.09 30.62 1.88
C MET A 1 7.48 29.26 1.64
N SER A 2 7.76 28.61 0.50
CA SER A 2 7.28 27.24 0.24
C SER A 2 7.96 26.27 1.21
N LYS A 3 7.20 25.32 1.77
CA LYS A 3 7.75 24.28 2.64
C LYS A 3 8.78 23.44 1.84
N PRO A 4 9.90 23.01 2.44
CA PRO A 4 10.77 22.03 1.82
C PRO A 4 9.99 20.76 1.46
N VAL A 5 10.32 20.17 0.33
CA VAL A 5 9.74 18.91 -0.15
C VAL A 5 10.82 17.84 -0.10
N ILE A 6 10.50 16.68 0.45
CA ILE A 6 11.36 15.50 0.44
C ILE A 6 10.63 14.38 -0.28
N ASP A 7 11.33 13.76 -1.22
CA ASP A 7 10.88 12.56 -1.90
C ASP A 7 11.58 11.33 -1.30
N ILE A 8 10.79 10.32 -0.98
CA ILE A 8 11.22 9.04 -0.41
C ILE A 8 10.71 7.93 -1.32
N ALA A 9 11.60 7.04 -1.74
CA ALA A 9 11.28 5.85 -2.50
C ALA A 9 11.19 4.64 -1.56
N ILE A 10 10.12 3.86 -1.67
CA ILE A 10 9.86 2.69 -0.81
C ILE A 10 9.63 1.45 -1.69
N GLY A 11 10.34 0.36 -1.39
CA GLY A 11 10.19 -0.92 -2.07
C GLY A 11 9.35 -1.91 -1.26
N LEU A 12 8.18 -2.27 -1.81
CA LEU A 12 7.31 -3.31 -1.28
C LEU A 12 7.72 -4.66 -1.91
N LEU A 13 8.62 -5.37 -1.25
CA LEU A 13 9.08 -6.67 -1.72
C LEU A 13 8.09 -7.76 -1.34
N LEU A 14 7.62 -8.51 -2.34
CA LEU A 14 6.56 -9.51 -2.22
C LEU A 14 7.08 -10.92 -2.50
N HIS A 15 6.71 -11.87 -1.66
CA HIS A 15 7.01 -13.29 -1.88
C HIS A 15 5.92 -14.17 -1.30
N ARG A 16 5.26 -14.98 -2.15
CA ARG A 16 4.21 -15.94 -1.75
C ARG A 16 3.16 -15.33 -0.79
N GLY A 17 2.66 -14.15 -1.13
CA GLY A 17 1.65 -13.42 -0.33
C GLY A 17 2.19 -12.70 0.90
N LYS A 18 3.48 -12.81 1.20
CA LYS A 18 4.16 -12.07 2.28
C LYS A 18 4.84 -10.81 1.76
N VAL A 19 5.09 -9.88 2.69
CA VAL A 19 5.80 -8.61 2.47
C VAL A 19 7.05 -8.59 3.33
N LEU A 20 8.17 -8.12 2.77
CA LEU A 20 9.40 -7.93 3.53
C LEU A 20 9.30 -6.69 4.41
N VAL A 21 9.65 -6.84 5.69
CA VAL A 21 9.63 -5.76 6.68
C VAL A 21 10.89 -5.83 7.54
N GLY A 22 11.51 -4.69 7.79
CA GLY A 22 12.67 -4.54 8.65
C GLY A 22 12.29 -3.99 10.03
N TRP A 23 13.21 -4.12 10.98
CA TRP A 23 13.09 -3.52 12.31
C TRP A 23 14.19 -2.49 12.56
N ARG A 24 13.79 -1.24 12.84
CA ARG A 24 14.72 -0.17 13.21
C ARG A 24 15.21 -0.38 14.64
N GLN A 25 16.51 -0.67 14.80
CA GLN A 25 17.12 -0.70 16.11
C GLN A 25 17.09 0.70 16.78
N ALA A 26 16.99 0.72 18.12
CA ALA A 26 16.72 1.89 18.95
C ALA A 26 17.64 3.12 18.75
N LYS A 27 18.82 2.96 18.12
CA LYS A 27 19.81 4.03 17.93
C LYS A 27 19.54 4.94 16.72
N GLN A 28 18.55 4.65 15.89
CA GLN A 28 18.18 5.50 14.75
C GLN A 28 17.03 6.48 15.10
N HIS A 29 16.90 7.59 14.35
CA HIS A 29 15.74 8.48 14.44
C HIS A 29 14.44 7.67 14.28
N GLN A 30 13.56 7.70 15.29
CA GLN A 30 12.37 6.84 15.42
C GLN A 30 12.63 5.32 15.55
N GLY A 31 13.67 4.90 16.26
CA GLY A 31 13.94 3.49 16.57
C GLY A 31 12.79 2.77 17.31
N ASN A 32 12.83 1.44 17.32
CA ASN A 32 11.79 0.53 17.82
C ASN A 32 10.48 0.53 17.00
N LYS A 33 10.59 0.71 15.69
CA LYS A 33 9.48 0.63 14.74
C LYS A 33 9.85 -0.28 13.56
N TYR A 34 8.82 -0.86 12.96
CA TYR A 34 8.95 -1.58 11.71
C TYR A 34 9.03 -0.61 10.53
N GLU A 35 9.71 -1.01 9.48
CA GLU A 35 9.83 -0.24 8.24
C GLU A 35 9.85 -1.11 6.99
N PHE A 36 9.51 -0.48 5.87
CA PHE A 36 9.75 -1.03 4.54
C PHE A 36 11.12 -0.55 4.06
N PRO A 37 11.85 -1.35 3.27
CA PRO A 37 13.13 -0.93 2.74
C PRO A 37 12.97 0.23 1.75
N GLY A 38 13.92 1.14 1.72
CA GLY A 38 13.84 2.36 0.94
C GLY A 38 14.49 3.57 1.60
N GLY A 39 14.54 4.67 0.87
CA GLY A 39 15.31 5.84 1.28
C GLY A 39 14.97 7.10 0.48
N LYS A 40 15.77 8.14 0.68
CA LYS A 40 15.54 9.43 0.04
C LYS A 40 15.92 9.34 -1.43
N VAL A 41 15.17 10.05 -2.27
CA VAL A 41 15.55 10.25 -3.67
C VAL A 41 16.67 11.29 -3.70
N GLU A 42 17.82 10.91 -4.24
CA GLU A 42 18.98 11.77 -4.40
C GLU A 42 18.91 12.65 -5.66
N SER A 43 19.80 13.63 -5.75
CA SER A 43 19.83 14.53 -6.90
C SER A 43 20.27 13.79 -8.15
N GLY A 44 19.41 13.78 -9.17
CA GLY A 44 19.73 13.24 -10.50
C GLY A 44 19.24 11.81 -10.74
N GLU A 45 18.61 11.18 -9.76
CA GLU A 45 17.91 9.90 -9.92
C GLU A 45 16.39 10.08 -9.90
N SER A 46 15.68 9.20 -10.60
CA SER A 46 14.23 9.04 -10.48
C SER A 46 13.87 8.29 -9.18
N PRO A 47 12.63 8.41 -8.68
CA PRO A 47 12.21 7.64 -7.51
C PRO A 47 12.31 6.12 -7.68
N GLU A 48 12.16 5.61 -8.91
CA GLU A 48 12.34 4.17 -9.17
C GLU A 48 13.83 3.78 -9.07
N GLU A 49 14.74 4.57 -9.63
CA GLU A 49 16.19 4.35 -9.53
C GLU A 49 16.64 4.40 -8.07
N ALA A 50 16.16 5.39 -7.31
CA ALA A 50 16.38 5.50 -5.87
C ALA A 50 15.91 4.23 -5.14
N CYS A 51 14.69 3.77 -5.43
CA CYS A 51 14.15 2.53 -4.84
C CYS A 51 15.08 1.34 -5.11
N ARG A 52 15.48 1.15 -6.37
CA ARG A 52 16.34 0.03 -6.77
C ARG A 52 17.71 0.07 -6.11
N ARG A 53 18.30 1.26 -5.98
CA ARG A 53 19.56 1.49 -5.27
C ARG A 53 19.42 1.14 -3.79
N GLU A 54 18.43 1.70 -3.11
CA GLU A 54 18.19 1.45 -1.68
C GLU A 54 17.93 -0.03 -1.39
N ILE A 55 17.15 -0.73 -2.21
CA ILE A 55 16.94 -2.18 -2.04
C ILE A 55 18.24 -2.95 -2.21
N TYR A 56 19.07 -2.58 -3.19
CA TYR A 56 20.35 -3.23 -3.37
C TYR A 56 21.30 -2.97 -2.18
N GLU A 57 21.34 -1.75 -1.65
CA GLU A 57 22.19 -1.36 -0.52
C GLU A 57 21.74 -1.93 0.82
N GLU A 58 20.44 -1.88 1.12
CA GLU A 58 19.88 -2.28 2.41
C GLU A 58 19.53 -3.77 2.51
N VAL A 59 19.01 -4.34 1.42
CA VAL A 59 18.51 -5.73 1.38
C VAL A 59 19.52 -6.67 0.72
N GLY A 60 20.38 -6.17 -0.16
CA GLY A 60 21.45 -6.94 -0.80
C GLY A 60 21.01 -7.72 -2.04
N ILE A 61 19.85 -7.38 -2.64
CA ILE A 61 19.32 -8.08 -3.81
C ILE A 61 19.06 -7.13 -4.98
N GLY A 62 19.31 -7.62 -6.20
CA GLY A 62 18.93 -6.94 -7.44
C GLY A 62 17.69 -7.59 -8.06
N LEU A 63 16.66 -6.79 -8.35
CA LEU A 63 15.43 -7.24 -9.02
C LEU A 63 15.28 -6.52 -10.36
N SER A 64 14.87 -7.26 -11.39
CA SER A 64 14.76 -6.75 -12.75
C SER A 64 13.41 -6.12 -13.07
N GLN A 65 12.31 -6.60 -12.48
CA GLN A 65 10.96 -6.13 -12.73
C GLN A 65 10.41 -5.36 -11.53
N TRP A 66 10.02 -4.11 -11.79
CA TRP A 66 9.45 -3.18 -10.82
C TRP A 66 8.15 -2.62 -11.36
N TYR A 67 7.23 -2.31 -10.44
CA TYR A 67 5.91 -1.78 -10.76
C TYR A 67 5.59 -0.63 -9.81
N VAL A 68 4.96 0.42 -10.34
CA VAL A 68 4.41 1.50 -9.51
C VAL A 68 3.27 0.93 -8.66
N PHE A 69 3.32 1.18 -7.36
CA PHE A 69 2.25 0.80 -6.43
C PHE A 69 1.33 2.00 -6.14
N ASP A 70 1.88 3.11 -5.64
CA ASP A 70 1.15 4.34 -5.39
C ASP A 70 2.10 5.52 -5.09
N ARG A 71 1.55 6.73 -4.97
CA ARG A 71 2.21 7.92 -4.42
C ARG A 71 1.37 8.54 -3.31
N ILE A 72 1.94 8.65 -2.12
CA ILE A 72 1.27 9.22 -0.94
C ILE A 72 1.99 10.50 -0.52
N GLN A 73 1.25 11.59 -0.33
CA GLN A 73 1.79 12.85 0.17
C GLN A 73 1.33 13.09 1.61
N HIS A 74 2.30 13.37 2.49
CA HIS A 74 2.05 13.86 3.84
C HIS A 74 2.54 15.30 3.96
N GLU A 75 1.66 16.18 4.39
CA GLU A 75 2.00 17.58 4.69
C GLU A 75 2.08 17.77 6.21
N TYR A 76 3.28 18.11 6.69
CA TYR A 76 3.54 18.52 8.06
C TYR A 76 3.68 20.05 8.11
N ASP A 77 3.76 20.62 9.31
CA ASP A 77 3.84 22.08 9.50
C ASP A 77 5.10 22.68 8.86
N ASP A 78 6.20 21.93 8.86
CA ASP A 78 7.54 22.33 8.45
C ASP A 78 8.00 21.72 7.12
N ILE A 79 7.38 20.63 6.66
CA ILE A 79 7.86 19.86 5.50
C ILE A 79 6.74 19.12 4.76
N VAL A 80 6.91 18.91 3.46
CA VAL A 80 6.08 18.00 2.66
C VAL A 80 6.89 16.74 2.35
N VAL A 81 6.33 15.57 2.63
CA VAL A 81 6.96 14.27 2.37
C VAL A 81 6.15 13.53 1.31
N ASN A 82 6.77 13.26 0.16
CA ASN A 82 6.23 12.41 -0.89
C ASN A 82 6.80 11.00 -0.75
N LEU A 83 5.93 10.02 -0.54
CA LEU A 83 6.26 8.60 -0.56
C LEU A 83 5.93 8.04 -1.94
N HIS A 84 6.96 7.65 -2.69
CA HIS A 84 6.84 6.94 -3.97
C HIS A 84 6.97 5.45 -3.70
N LEU A 85 5.88 4.71 -3.88
CA LEU A 85 5.80 3.30 -3.55
C LEU A 85 5.93 2.47 -4.82
N PHE A 86 6.87 1.53 -4.80
CA PHE A 86 7.05 0.54 -5.84
C PHE A 86 6.93 -0.85 -5.25
N TYR A 87 6.60 -1.84 -6.07
CA TYR A 87 6.63 -3.24 -5.64
C TYR A 87 7.37 -4.11 -6.64
N ALA A 88 7.95 -5.19 -6.12
CA ALA A 88 8.63 -6.22 -6.90
C ALA A 88 8.43 -7.58 -6.26
N TYR A 89 8.39 -8.63 -7.09
CA TYR A 89 8.33 -10.01 -6.60
C TYR A 89 9.75 -10.56 -6.41
N VAL A 90 10.01 -11.11 -5.23
CA VAL A 90 11.28 -11.78 -4.94
C VAL A 90 11.16 -13.25 -5.33
N PRO A 91 11.98 -13.73 -6.29
CA PRO A 91 12.00 -15.13 -6.69
C PRO A 91 12.62 -16.03 -5.61
N ASP A 92 12.33 -17.33 -5.67
CA ASP A 92 12.74 -18.32 -4.66
C ASP A 92 14.28 -18.42 -4.51
N ASP A 93 15.05 -18.17 -5.56
CA ASP A 93 16.52 -18.26 -5.58
C ASP A 93 17.22 -17.10 -4.85
N LEU A 94 16.61 -15.92 -4.80
CA LEU A 94 17.15 -14.76 -4.08
C LEU A 94 16.77 -14.73 -2.60
N MET A 95 15.83 -15.58 -2.17
CA MET A 95 15.33 -15.62 -0.79
C MET A 95 16.44 -15.85 0.26
N GLN A 96 17.45 -16.63 -0.08
CA GLN A 96 18.55 -16.96 0.85
C GLN A 96 19.53 -15.81 1.05
N LEU A 97 19.51 -14.80 0.18
CA LEU A 97 20.39 -13.62 0.27
C LEU A 97 19.85 -12.55 1.21
N ILE A 98 18.57 -12.64 1.58
CA ILE A 98 17.91 -11.67 2.44
C ILE A 98 18.13 -12.07 3.90
N HIS A 99 18.79 -11.20 4.65
CA HIS A 99 19.19 -11.46 6.02
C HIS A 99 18.52 -10.52 7.02
N GLN A 100 18.66 -10.84 8.31
CA GLN A 100 18.22 -9.95 9.39
C GLN A 100 18.86 -8.56 9.25
N PRO A 101 18.14 -7.46 9.55
CA PRO A 101 16.88 -7.42 10.31
C PRO A 101 15.59 -7.64 9.47
N TRP A 102 15.71 -8.03 8.20
CA TRP A 102 14.55 -8.24 7.33
C TRP A 102 13.82 -9.55 7.63
N THR A 103 12.49 -9.47 7.74
CA THR A 103 11.61 -10.60 8.05
C THR A 103 10.36 -10.55 7.17
N TRP A 104 9.87 -11.73 6.76
CA TRP A 104 8.69 -11.85 5.91
C TRP A 104 7.40 -12.00 6.72
N TYR A 105 6.49 -11.05 6.55
CA TYR A 105 5.19 -11.04 7.23
C TYR A 105 4.05 -11.29 6.25
N ALA A 106 3.06 -12.07 6.66
CA ALA A 106 1.78 -12.11 5.95
C ALA A 106 1.09 -10.75 6.04
N ARG A 107 0.30 -10.38 5.02
CA ARG A 107 -0.32 -9.05 4.91
C ARG A 107 -1.17 -8.74 6.15
N GLU A 108 -1.91 -9.71 6.66
CA GLU A 108 -2.77 -9.57 7.83
C GLU A 108 -1.98 -9.27 9.11
N GLN A 109 -0.73 -9.75 9.20
CA GLN A 109 0.15 -9.49 10.33
C GLN A 109 0.62 -8.04 10.37
N LEU A 110 0.68 -7.35 9.22
CA LEU A 110 1.17 -5.98 9.12
C LEU A 110 0.38 -5.00 10.00
N THR A 111 -0.92 -5.22 10.17
CA THR A 111 -1.81 -4.40 11.01
C THR A 111 -1.46 -4.45 12.50
N ARG A 112 -0.68 -5.44 12.93
CA ARG A 112 -0.26 -5.64 14.33
C ARG A 112 1.15 -5.13 14.59
N LEU A 113 1.87 -4.71 13.56
CA LEU A 113 3.24 -4.23 13.66
C LEU A 113 3.24 -2.73 13.97
N ASN A 114 4.17 -2.29 14.81
CA ASN A 114 4.34 -0.88 15.19
C ASN A 114 5.08 -0.11 14.08
N PHE A 115 4.35 0.31 13.05
CA PHE A 115 4.86 1.21 12.00
C PHE A 115 4.69 2.69 12.40
N PRO A 116 5.46 3.62 11.80
CA PRO A 116 5.13 5.03 11.85
C PRO A 116 3.75 5.30 11.25
N LYS A 117 3.01 6.27 11.81
CA LYS A 117 1.65 6.65 11.36
C LYS A 117 1.58 7.00 9.86
N ALA A 118 2.67 7.50 9.28
CA ALA A 118 2.76 7.76 7.84
C ALA A 118 2.54 6.50 6.99
N ASN A 119 2.86 5.31 7.52
CA ASN A 119 2.70 4.05 6.80
C ASN A 119 1.27 3.49 6.89
N ASP A 120 0.37 4.02 7.72
CA ASP A 120 -1.00 3.50 7.89
C ASP A 120 -1.71 3.35 6.53
N SER A 121 -1.54 4.36 5.68
CA SER A 121 -2.05 4.40 4.31
C SER A 121 -1.45 3.32 3.39
N ILE A 122 -0.19 2.93 3.60
CA ILE A 122 0.46 1.82 2.88
C ILE A 122 -0.11 0.49 3.36
N ILE A 123 -0.22 0.31 4.68
CA ILE A 123 -0.71 -0.93 5.29
C ILE A 123 -2.15 -1.21 4.85
N GLN A 124 -3.01 -0.19 4.86
CA GLN A 124 -4.39 -0.31 4.37
C GLN A 124 -4.44 -0.79 2.91
N ARG A 125 -3.53 -0.33 2.05
CA ARG A 125 -3.46 -0.78 0.64
C ARG A 125 -2.93 -2.19 0.48
N LEU A 126 -2.02 -2.62 1.35
CA LEU A 126 -1.47 -3.98 1.33
C LEU A 126 -2.47 -5.01 1.85
N VAL A 127 -3.34 -4.61 2.79
CA VAL A 127 -4.34 -5.46 3.42
C VAL A 127 -5.67 -5.29 2.71
N TRP A 128 -5.84 -6.02 1.60
CA TRP A 128 -7.13 -6.12 0.93
C TRP A 128 -7.93 -7.33 1.41
N PRO A 129 -9.27 -7.23 1.49
CA PRO A 129 -10.11 -8.38 1.79
C PRO A 129 -9.90 -9.51 0.76
N HIS A 130 -9.80 -10.75 1.24
CA HIS A 130 -9.56 -11.92 0.39
C HIS A 130 -10.81 -12.42 -0.36
N TYR A 131 -11.96 -11.82 -0.09
CA TYR A 131 -13.24 -12.26 -0.62
C TYR A 131 -13.96 -11.10 -1.27
N ILE A 132 -14.56 -11.37 -2.43
CA ILE A 132 -15.53 -10.49 -3.08
C ILE A 132 -16.89 -11.18 -3.00
N LYS A 133 -17.82 -10.62 -2.25
CA LYS A 133 -19.22 -11.04 -2.28
C LYS A 133 -19.87 -10.42 -3.51
N ILE A 134 -20.46 -11.23 -4.37
CA ILE A 134 -21.19 -10.76 -5.55
C ILE A 134 -22.68 -10.90 -5.27
N SER A 135 -23.45 -9.83 -5.41
CA SER A 135 -24.90 -9.87 -5.29
C SER A 135 -25.57 -8.84 -6.20
N HIS A 136 -26.80 -9.13 -6.59
CA HIS A 136 -27.69 -8.21 -7.31
C HIS A 136 -28.41 -7.22 -6.38
N GLN A 137 -28.42 -7.50 -5.07
CA GLN A 137 -29.15 -6.71 -4.08
C GLN A 137 -28.19 -5.89 -3.24
N LEU A 138 -28.25 -4.55 -3.34
CA LEU A 138 -27.43 -3.67 -2.50
C LEU A 138 -27.74 -3.85 -1.01
N SER A 139 -28.94 -4.30 -0.65
CA SER A 139 -29.30 -4.65 0.73
C SER A 139 -28.48 -5.79 1.33
N ASP A 140 -27.71 -6.53 0.53
CA ASP A 140 -26.76 -7.55 0.98
C ASP A 140 -25.39 -6.99 1.37
N PHE A 141 -25.14 -5.71 1.08
CA PHE A 141 -23.90 -5.04 1.39
C PHE A 141 -23.78 -4.87 2.91
N ARG A 142 -22.67 -5.36 3.45
CA ARG A 142 -22.32 -5.31 4.87
C ARG A 142 -20.92 -4.68 4.96
N PRO A 143 -20.80 -3.35 5.12
CA PRO A 143 -19.51 -2.66 5.16
C PRO A 143 -18.58 -3.17 6.25
N GLU A 144 -19.13 -3.73 7.33
CA GLU A 144 -18.41 -4.33 8.45
C GLU A 144 -17.78 -5.69 8.13
N ALA A 145 -18.19 -6.36 7.04
CA ALA A 145 -17.65 -7.65 6.65
C ALA A 145 -16.21 -7.53 6.14
N ASN A 146 -15.40 -8.56 6.39
CA ASN A 146 -14.04 -8.67 5.84
C ASN A 146 -14.06 -9.17 4.37
N SER A 147 -14.83 -8.48 3.54
CA SER A 147 -15.00 -8.77 2.11
C SER A 147 -15.29 -7.48 1.34
N LEU A 148 -14.85 -7.41 0.10
CA LEU A 148 -15.37 -6.43 -0.86
C LEU A 148 -16.76 -6.89 -1.34
N PHE A 149 -17.56 -5.97 -1.83
CA PHE A 149 -18.89 -6.26 -2.35
C PHE A 149 -19.01 -5.78 -3.78
N TYR A 150 -19.19 -6.69 -4.73
CA TYR A 150 -19.52 -6.33 -6.11
C TYR A 150 -21.02 -6.33 -6.29
N TRP A 151 -21.58 -5.13 -6.44
CA TRP A 151 -22.99 -4.96 -6.76
C TRP A 151 -23.20 -5.16 -8.26
N ARG A 152 -23.58 -6.39 -8.62
CA ARG A 152 -23.82 -6.79 -10.01
C ARG A 152 -25.25 -6.45 -10.39
N ILE A 153 -25.47 -5.28 -10.98
CA ILE A 153 -26.80 -4.81 -11.38
C ILE A 153 -26.83 -4.45 -12.86
N GLU A 154 -27.99 -4.67 -13.49
CA GLU A 154 -28.22 -4.28 -14.89
C GLU A 154 -28.29 -2.74 -15.02
N PRO A 155 -27.87 -2.16 -16.17
CA PRO A 155 -27.75 -0.70 -16.32
C PRO A 155 -29.03 0.12 -16.15
N ASP A 156 -30.19 -0.48 -16.32
CA ASP A 156 -31.51 0.11 -16.20
C ASP A 156 -32.04 0.09 -14.75
N GLN A 157 -31.43 -0.69 -13.87
CA GLN A 157 -31.83 -0.84 -12.47
C GLN A 157 -30.94 -0.05 -11.49
N PHE A 158 -29.88 0.59 -11.97
CA PHE A 158 -28.98 1.40 -11.15
C PHE A 158 -29.56 2.80 -10.89
N LEU A 159 -29.67 3.17 -9.61
CA LEU A 159 -30.01 4.52 -9.17
C LEU A 159 -28.93 5.02 -8.21
N ALA A 160 -28.30 6.17 -8.50
CA ALA A 160 -27.22 6.71 -7.66
C ALA A 160 -27.69 7.00 -6.21
N GLU A 161 -28.96 7.33 -6.04
CA GLU A 161 -29.63 7.58 -4.75
C GLU A 161 -29.53 6.39 -3.78
N ASP A 162 -29.44 5.17 -4.31
CA ASP A 162 -29.29 3.94 -3.52
C ASP A 162 -28.02 3.93 -2.65
N LEU A 163 -27.03 4.74 -3.03
CA LEU A 163 -25.74 4.87 -2.37
C LEU A 163 -25.71 5.94 -1.29
N HIS A 164 -26.66 6.89 -1.28
CA HIS A 164 -26.69 8.01 -0.33
C HIS A 164 -26.84 7.58 1.13
N ARG A 165 -27.28 6.35 1.38
CA ARG A 165 -27.40 5.76 2.73
C ARG A 165 -26.08 5.24 3.31
N TYR A 166 -25.01 5.19 2.51
CA TYR A 166 -23.69 4.70 2.93
C TYR A 166 -22.71 5.85 3.06
N SER A 167 -21.77 5.75 4.01
CA SER A 167 -20.71 6.74 4.16
C SER A 167 -19.66 6.58 3.06
N SER A 168 -18.86 7.64 2.81
CA SER A 168 -17.73 7.55 1.89
C SER A 168 -16.69 6.50 2.29
N GLU A 169 -16.60 6.16 3.58
CA GLU A 169 -15.72 5.10 4.08
C GLU A 169 -16.27 3.72 3.71
N ASP A 170 -17.58 3.50 3.88
CA ASP A 170 -18.24 2.26 3.49
C ASP A 170 -18.12 2.00 1.99
N LEU A 171 -18.33 3.03 1.18
CA LEU A 171 -18.28 2.93 -0.28
C LEU A 171 -16.91 2.54 -0.83
N GLN A 172 -15.82 2.66 -0.05
CA GLN A 172 -14.51 2.12 -0.45
C GLN A 172 -14.50 0.60 -0.60
N LYS A 173 -15.45 -0.11 0.04
CA LYS A 173 -15.60 -1.58 -0.05
C LYS A 173 -16.59 -2.01 -1.12
N LEU A 174 -17.24 -1.07 -1.80
CA LEU A 174 -18.20 -1.32 -2.88
C LEU A 174 -17.48 -1.27 -4.24
N ILE A 175 -17.67 -2.33 -5.02
CA ILE A 175 -17.28 -2.42 -6.42
C ILE A 175 -18.55 -2.27 -7.25
N ILE A 176 -18.54 -1.39 -8.25
CA ILE A 176 -19.62 -1.20 -9.22
C ILE A 176 -19.07 -1.21 -10.65
N ASN A 177 -19.96 -1.39 -11.62
CA ASN A 177 -19.60 -1.24 -13.04
C ASN A 177 -19.18 0.22 -13.33
N ILE A 178 -18.15 0.40 -14.15
CA ILE A 178 -17.67 1.73 -14.57
C ILE A 178 -18.75 2.56 -15.27
N GLU A 179 -19.63 1.92 -16.05
CA GLU A 179 -20.78 2.57 -16.71
C GLU A 179 -21.78 3.12 -15.70
N HIS A 180 -21.91 2.48 -14.54
CA HIS A 180 -22.78 2.94 -13.45
C HIS A 180 -22.11 4.06 -12.67
N PHE A 181 -20.81 3.96 -12.39
CA PHE A 181 -20.03 5.02 -11.77
C PHE A 181 -20.11 6.33 -12.56
N GLN A 182 -20.07 6.26 -13.90
CA GLN A 182 -20.18 7.44 -14.77
C GLN A 182 -21.57 8.11 -14.76
N LYS A 183 -22.60 7.45 -14.22
CA LYS A 183 -23.96 8.00 -14.06
C LYS A 183 -24.18 8.66 -12.69
N MET A 184 -23.22 8.55 -11.78
CA MET A 184 -23.23 9.22 -10.47
C MET A 184 -22.79 10.67 -10.60
#